data_AF-A0A328PK11-F1
#
_entry.id   AF-A0A328PK11-F1
#
_cell.length_a   1.000
_cell.length_b   1.000
_cell.length_c   1.000
_cell.angle_alpha   90.00
_cell.angle_beta   90.00
_cell.angle_gamma   90.00
#
_symmetry.space_group_name_H-M   'P 1'
#
loop_
_entity.id
_entity.type
_entity.pdbx_description
1 polymer ?
#
loop_
_entity_poly.entity_id
_entity_poly.type
_entity_poly.pdbx_seq_one_letter_code
_entity_poly.pdbx_strand_id
1 'polypeptide(L)'
;MTRIGASLFEEGIEKGKEEGFEKGIEKGKEEGELEGKKELVLEILNQRFGKEFDKELEEKIKKASEEEINKIKKNILKITIDQLKEILE
;
A
#
# COMPACT_ATOMS: atom_id res chain seq x y z
N MET A 1 -28.69 -32.41 -18.30
CA MET A 1 -27.31 -31.87 -18.36
C MET A 1 -26.39 -33.05 -18.64
N THR A 2 -25.53 -32.98 -19.66
CA THR A 2 -24.62 -34.11 -19.97
C THR A 2 -23.51 -34.21 -18.93
N ARG A 3 -22.91 -35.39 -18.75
CA ARG A 3 -21.76 -35.60 -17.85
C ARG A 3 -20.61 -34.63 -18.13
N ILE A 4 -20.41 -34.29 -19.40
CA ILE A 4 -19.41 -33.33 -19.88
C ILE A 4 -19.77 -31.89 -19.46
N GLY A 5 -21.05 -31.51 -19.52
CA GLY A 5 -21.50 -30.18 -19.10
C GLY A 5 -21.36 -29.96 -17.59
N ALA A 6 -21.61 -31.00 -16.79
CA ALA A 6 -21.42 -30.95 -15.34
C ALA A 6 -19.93 -30.82 -14.96
N SER A 7 -19.04 -31.59 -15.60
CA SER A 7 -17.60 -31.51 -15.33
C SER A 7 -17.00 -30.15 -15.72
N LEU A 8 -17.40 -29.59 -16.88
CA LEU A 8 -16.96 -28.25 -17.28
C LEU A 8 -17.43 -27.16 -16.33
N PHE A 9 -18.64 -27.30 -15.76
CA PHE A 9 -19.16 -26.36 -14.78
C PHE A 9 -18.38 -26.44 -13.46
N GLU A 10 -18.10 -27.64 -12.95
CA GLU A 10 -17.28 -27.86 -11.76
C GLU A 10 -15.86 -27.29 -11.93
N GLU A 11 -15.19 -27.58 -13.05
CA GLU A 11 -13.87 -27.02 -13.38
C GLU A 11 -13.89 -25.48 -13.43
N GLY A 12 -14.95 -24.89 -13.98
CA GLY A 12 -15.11 -23.44 -14.03
C GLY A 12 -15.23 -22.81 -12.64
N ILE A 13 -15.97 -23.46 -11.73
CA ILE A 13 -16.11 -23.01 -10.34
C ILE A 13 -14.79 -23.15 -9.59
N GLU A 14 -14.06 -24.27 -9.76
CA GLU A 14 -12.75 -24.46 -9.12
C GLU A 14 -11.74 -23.41 -9.57
N LYS A 15 -11.60 -23.20 -10.89
CA LYS A 15 -10.72 -22.15 -11.44
C LYS A 15 -11.09 -20.76 -10.94
N GLY A 16 -12.38 -20.43 -10.91
CA GLY A 16 -12.83 -19.14 -10.40
C GLY A 16 -12.48 -18.91 -8.93
N LYS A 17 -12.52 -19.96 -8.10
CA LYS A 17 -12.10 -19.88 -6.69
C LYS A 17 -10.59 -19.73 -6.56
N GLU A 18 -9.82 -20.50 -7.32
CA GLU A 18 -8.36 -20.45 -7.31
C GLU A 18 -7.87 -19.07 -7.73
N GLU A 19 -8.33 -18.55 -8.87
CA GLU A 19 -7.99 -17.20 -9.32
C GLU A 19 -8.42 -16.12 -8.34
N GLY A 20 -9.59 -16.26 -7.72
CA GLY A 20 -10.09 -15.32 -6.72
C GLY A 20 -9.21 -15.29 -5.47
N PHE A 21 -8.75 -16.46 -5.02
CA PHE A 21 -7.85 -16.59 -3.89
C PHE A 21 -6.48 -16.00 -4.19
N GLU A 22 -5.88 -16.34 -5.34
CA GLU A 22 -4.59 -15.79 -5.76
C GLU A 22 -4.60 -14.26 -5.85
N LYS A 23 -5.61 -13.69 -6.52
CA LYS A 23 -5.78 -12.22 -6.62
C LYS A 23 -5.97 -11.58 -5.23
N GLY A 24 -6.66 -12.25 -4.32
CA GLY A 24 -6.83 -11.78 -2.95
C GLY A 24 -5.52 -11.75 -2.16
N ILE A 25 -4.71 -12.80 -2.28
CA ILE A 25 -3.39 -12.89 -1.63
C ILE A 25 -2.42 -11.85 -2.21
N GLU A 26 -2.41 -11.64 -3.52
CA GLU A 26 -1.56 -10.65 -4.18
C GLU A 26 -1.91 -9.23 -3.69
N LYS A 27 -3.19 -8.84 -3.75
CA LYS A 27 -3.63 -7.54 -3.25
C LYS A 27 -3.31 -7.33 -1.78
N GLY A 28 -3.55 -8.33 -0.93
CA GLY A 28 -3.24 -8.23 0.50
C GLY A 28 -1.76 -8.05 0.78
N LYS A 29 -0.88 -8.66 -0.04
CA LYS A 29 0.58 -8.45 0.07
C LYS A 29 0.98 -7.04 -0.36
N GLU A 30 0.45 -6.55 -1.47
CA GLU A 30 0.73 -5.19 -1.96
C GLU A 30 0.26 -4.12 -0.96
N GLU A 31 -0.96 -4.25 -0.44
CA GLU A 31 -1.52 -3.35 0.58
C GLU A 31 -0.68 -3.38 1.86
N GLY A 32 -0.34 -4.57 2.37
CA GLY A 32 0.49 -4.72 3.56
C GLY A 32 1.92 -4.18 3.39
N GLU A 33 2.52 -4.35 2.20
CA GLU A 33 3.83 -3.77 1.91
C GLU A 33 3.78 -2.24 1.91
N LEU A 34 2.72 -1.65 1.33
CA LEU A 34 2.53 -0.20 1.33
C LEU A 34 2.28 0.35 2.74
N GLU A 35 1.45 -0.31 3.54
CA GLU A 35 1.23 0.06 4.95
C GLU A 35 2.52 0.01 5.76
N GLY A 36 3.31 -1.06 5.63
CA GLY A 36 4.61 -1.15 6.30
C GLY A 36 5.60 -0.06 5.86
N LYS A 37 5.61 0.31 4.57
CA LYS A 37 6.40 1.45 4.08
C LYS A 37 5.94 2.76 4.71
N LYS A 38 4.63 2.98 4.85
CA LYS A 38 4.06 4.18 5.47
C LYS A 38 4.45 4.29 6.94
N GLU A 39 4.33 3.21 7.70
CA GLU A 39 4.71 3.18 9.12
C GLU A 39 6.19 3.53 9.33
N LEU A 40 7.08 2.94 8.53
CA LEU A 40 8.51 3.24 8.60
C LEU A 40 8.80 4.71 8.25
N VAL A 41 8.11 5.26 7.24
CA VAL A 41 8.25 6.68 6.87
C VAL A 41 7.79 7.59 8.00
N LEU A 42 6.66 7.30 8.64
CA LEU A 42 6.14 8.03 9.79
C LEU A 42 7.15 8.05 10.95
N GLU A 43 7.69 6.87 11.30
CA GLU A 43 8.65 6.75 12.41
C GLU A 43 9.91 7.59 12.15
N ILE A 44 10.49 7.47 10.95
CA ILE A 44 11.72 8.20 10.61
C ILE A 44 11.47 9.72 10.58
N LEU A 45 10.38 10.18 9.98
CA LEU A 45 10.09 11.62 9.89
C LEU A 45 9.78 12.22 11.26
N ASN A 46 9.05 11.49 12.12
CA ASN A 46 8.81 11.90 13.50
C ASN A 46 10.12 12.02 14.29
N GLN A 47 11.06 11.07 14.13
CA GLN A 47 12.39 11.15 14.74
C GLN A 47 13.22 12.33 14.21
N ARG A 48 13.10 12.65 12.91
CA ARG A 48 13.88 13.74 12.29
C ARG A 48 13.37 15.13 12.64
N PHE A 49 12.07 15.33 12.64
CA PHE A 49 11.46 16.65 12.74
C PHE A 49 10.80 16.92 14.10
N GLY A 50 10.49 15.86 14.87
CA GLY A 50 9.91 15.96 16.20
C GLY A 50 8.66 16.83 16.20
N LYS A 51 8.70 17.95 16.92
CA LYS A 51 7.54 18.85 17.10
C LYS A 51 7.05 19.51 15.81
N GLU A 52 7.90 19.62 14.78
CA GLU A 52 7.51 20.19 13.49
C GLU A 52 6.74 19.18 12.61
N PHE A 53 6.77 17.89 12.97
CA PHE A 53 5.97 16.86 12.34
C PHE A 53 4.66 16.67 13.11
N ASP A 54 3.62 17.33 12.62
CA ASP A 54 2.31 17.34 13.27
C ASP A 54 1.39 16.21 12.80
N LYS A 55 0.23 16.12 13.44
CA LYS A 55 -0.80 15.14 13.12
C LYS A 55 -1.37 15.30 11.70
N GLU A 56 -1.32 16.48 11.12
CA GLU A 56 -1.82 16.69 9.76
C GLU A 56 -0.91 15.97 8.75
N LEU A 57 0.40 16.10 8.91
CA LEU A 57 1.39 15.40 8.08
C LEU A 57 1.32 13.88 8.27
N GLU A 58 1.13 13.41 9.51
CA GLU A 58 0.92 11.98 9.78
C GLU A 58 -0.27 11.41 8.99
N GLU A 59 -1.41 12.09 9.04
CA GLU A 59 -2.63 11.66 8.36
C GLU A 59 -2.51 11.72 6.83
N LYS A 60 -1.79 12.71 6.30
CA LYS A 60 -1.45 12.78 4.87
C LYS A 60 -0.60 11.58 4.43
N ILE A 61 0.43 11.22 5.20
CA ILE A 61 1.28 10.05 4.88
C ILE A 61 0.50 8.73 4.94
N LYS A 62 -0.42 8.57 5.90
CA LYS A 62 -1.29 7.38 5.95
C LYS A 62 -2.15 7.23 4.69
N LYS A 63 -2.58 8.35 4.09
CA LYS A 63 -3.40 8.39 2.87
C LYS A 63 -2.59 8.45 1.58
N ALA A 64 -1.30 8.74 1.66
CA ALA A 64 -0.43 8.88 0.51
C ALA A 64 -0.41 7.61 -0.35
N SER A 65 -0.31 7.81 -1.65
CA SER A 65 -0.06 6.77 -2.66
C SER A 65 1.32 6.17 -2.52
N GLU A 66 1.53 5.00 -3.11
CA GLU A 66 2.86 4.39 -3.17
C GLU A 66 3.90 5.31 -3.85
N GLU A 67 3.50 6.09 -4.85
CA GLU A 67 4.41 7.00 -5.55
C GLU A 67 4.93 8.11 -4.63
N GLU A 68 4.04 8.75 -3.86
CA GLU A 68 4.40 9.77 -2.87
C GLU A 68 5.32 9.19 -1.80
N ILE A 69 4.97 8.02 -1.25
CA ILE A 69 5.79 7.31 -0.26
C ILE A 69 7.18 6.99 -0.82
N ASN A 70 7.27 6.57 -2.07
CA ASN A 70 8.56 6.29 -2.71
C ASN A 70 9.38 7.57 -2.97
N LYS A 71 8.74 8.70 -3.29
CA LYS A 71 9.42 10.02 -3.40
C LYS A 71 10.02 10.44 -2.05
N ILE A 72 9.25 10.29 -0.98
CA ILE A 72 9.70 10.58 0.39
C ILE A 72 10.86 9.67 0.76
N LYS A 73 10.72 8.35 0.59
CA LYS A 73 11.76 7.35 0.91
C LYS A 73 13.11 7.66 0.25
N LYS A 74 13.12 8.04 -1.03
CA LYS A 74 14.36 8.37 -1.77
C LYS A 74 15.15 9.51 -1.12
N ASN A 75 14.47 10.44 -0.45
CA ASN A 75 15.08 11.63 0.13
C ASN A 75 14.89 11.70 1.65
N ILE A 76 14.50 10.61 2.31
CA ILE A 76 13.94 10.63 3.67
C ILE A 76 14.87 11.24 4.73
N LEU A 77 16.18 11.16 4.53
CA LEU A 77 17.19 11.70 5.44
C LEU A 77 17.53 13.18 5.17
N LYS A 78 17.18 13.71 3.99
CA LYS A 78 17.59 15.05 3.53
C LYS A 78 16.41 15.99 3.26
N ILE A 79 15.21 15.43 3.10
CA ILE A 79 13.99 16.19 2.85
C ILE A 79 13.72 17.19 3.98
N THR A 80 13.19 18.37 3.64
CA THR A 80 12.70 19.38 4.58
C THR A 80 11.19 19.25 4.80
N ILE A 81 10.64 19.91 5.82
CA ILE A 81 9.19 19.93 6.06
C ILE A 81 8.42 20.55 4.89
N ASP A 82 8.95 21.61 4.27
CA ASP A 82 8.28 22.26 3.14
C ASP A 82 8.24 21.35 1.90
N GLN A 83 9.35 20.67 1.58
CA GLN A 83 9.38 19.67 0.50
C GLN A 83 8.47 18.48 0.78
N LEU A 84 8.34 18.07 2.05
CA LEU A 84 7.42 17.03 2.45
C LEU A 84 5.96 17.46 2.21
N LYS A 85 5.62 18.71 2.53
CA LYS A 85 4.29 19.28 2.25
C LYS A 85 4.00 19.32 0.75
N GLU A 86 4.95 19.77 -0.07
CA GLU A 86 4.80 19.78 -1.54
C GLU A 86 4.55 18.38 -2.14
N ILE A 87 5.12 17.33 -1.54
CA ILE A 87 4.88 15.95 -2.00
C ILE A 87 3.49 15.44 -1.57
N LEU A 88 2.95 15.95 -0.47
CA LEU A 88 1.70 15.51 0.16
C LEU A 88 0.51 16.47 -0.08
N GLU A 89 0.67 17.45 -0.97
CA GLU A 89 -0.37 18.41 -1.37
C GLU A 89 -1.42 17.83 -2.31
#